data_AF-A0A2Z4UJ63-F1
#
_entry.id   AF-A0A2Z4UJ63-F1
#
_cell.length_a   1.000
_cell.length_b   1.000
_cell.length_c   1.000
_cell.angle_alpha   90.00
_cell.angle_beta   90.00
_cell.angle_gamma   90.00
#
_symmetry.space_group_name_H-M   'P 1'
#
loop_
_entity.id
_entity.type
_entity.pdbx_description
1 polymer ?
#
loop_
_entity_poly.entity_id
_entity_poly.type
_entity_poly.pdbx_seq_one_letter_code
_entity_poly.pdbx_strand_id
1 'polypeptide(L)'
;MTNIDDEIRAVLSSEEMAELETLTGEQGMFDMIGDSFRSKMRYWVAILWIYSFAAWGGAVWSGFRFFQATDVKEMAFWGGLCVVLVIFVALAKIWYWMEVNKNTVVRELKRVELQIAFLAKSVAAQK
;
A
#
# COMPACT_ATOMS: atom_id res chain seq x y z
N MET A 1 -1.12 26.81 -10.13
CA MET A 1 -2.24 26.23 -9.39
C MET A 1 -3.24 27.34 -9.05
N THR A 2 -3.77 28.07 -10.04
CA THR A 2 -4.33 29.42 -9.71
C THR A 2 -5.43 29.95 -10.64
N ASN A 3 -6.07 29.10 -11.45
CA ASN A 3 -7.29 29.55 -12.15
C ASN A 3 -8.32 28.42 -12.14
N ILE A 4 -7.90 27.23 -12.56
CA ILE A 4 -8.76 26.03 -12.52
C ILE A 4 -9.04 25.61 -11.07
N ASP A 5 -8.05 25.62 -10.17
CA ASP A 5 -8.27 25.29 -8.74
C ASP A 5 -9.22 26.28 -8.04
N ASP A 6 -9.23 27.54 -8.47
CA ASP A 6 -10.08 28.59 -7.89
C ASP A 6 -11.52 28.48 -8.40
N GLU A 7 -11.71 28.16 -9.69
CA GLU A 7 -13.01 27.79 -10.24
C GLU A 7 -13.56 26.50 -9.62
N ILE A 8 -12.68 25.53 -9.33
CA ILE A 8 -13.04 24.28 -8.63
C ILE A 8 -13.61 24.58 -7.24
N ARG A 9 -12.94 25.44 -6.45
CA ARG A 9 -13.45 25.84 -5.12
C ARG A 9 -14.78 26.60 -5.17
N ALA A 10 -15.08 27.31 -6.26
CA ALA A 10 -16.27 28.15 -6.33
C ALA A 10 -17.59 27.36 -6.53
N VAL A 11 -17.55 26.14 -7.06
CA VAL A 11 -18.76 25.36 -7.44
C VAL A 11 -19.02 24.17 -6.51
N LEU A 12 -18.00 23.70 -5.79
CA LEU A 12 -18.12 22.52 -4.92
C LEU A 12 -18.87 22.82 -3.62
N SER A 13 -19.63 21.84 -3.15
CA SER A 13 -20.16 21.91 -1.78
C SER A 13 -19.00 21.84 -0.77
N SER A 14 -19.22 22.30 0.46
CA SER A 14 -18.20 22.22 1.52
C SER A 14 -17.67 20.81 1.77
N GLU A 15 -18.51 19.77 1.55
CA GLU A 15 -18.10 18.36 1.65
C GLU A 15 -17.18 17.93 0.51
N GLU A 16 -17.52 18.29 -0.74
CA GLU A 16 -16.71 17.91 -1.90
C GLU A 16 -15.36 18.66 -1.92
N MET A 17 -15.33 19.89 -1.41
CA MET A 17 -14.10 20.67 -1.22
C MET A 17 -13.17 20.02 -0.18
N ALA A 18 -13.73 19.56 0.95
CA ALA A 18 -12.96 18.86 1.97
C ALA A 18 -12.38 17.54 1.43
N GLU A 19 -13.14 16.80 0.62
CA GLU A 19 -12.64 15.57 0.00
C GLU A 19 -11.51 15.85 -1.01
N LEU A 20 -11.63 16.91 -1.82
CA LEU A 20 -10.57 17.31 -2.74
C LEU A 20 -9.29 17.78 -2.04
N GLU A 21 -9.40 18.52 -0.92
CA GLU A 21 -8.23 18.91 -0.13
C GLU A 21 -7.50 17.69 0.45
N THR A 22 -8.22 16.63 0.82
CA THR A 22 -7.57 15.38 1.27
C THR A 22 -6.86 14.60 0.14
N LEU A 23 -7.30 14.78 -1.11
CA LEU A 23 -6.79 14.04 -2.28
C LEU A 23 -5.69 14.79 -3.05
N THR A 24 -5.59 16.11 -2.89
CA THR A 24 -4.69 16.96 -3.70
C THR A 24 -3.25 17.03 -3.21
N GLY A 25 -2.96 16.59 -1.99
CA GLY A 25 -1.58 16.49 -1.49
C GLY A 25 -0.77 15.42 -2.23
N GLU A 26 0.45 15.77 -2.65
CA GLU A 26 1.47 14.78 -3.04
C GLU A 26 1.76 13.91 -1.82
N GLN A 27 1.43 12.62 -1.91
CA GLN A 27 1.75 11.68 -0.83
C GLN A 27 3.21 11.29 -0.92
N GLY A 28 3.94 11.48 0.18
CA GLY A 28 5.26 10.89 0.33
C GLY A 28 5.16 9.37 0.41
N MET A 29 6.28 8.68 0.19
CA MET A 29 6.38 7.22 0.31
C MET A 29 5.94 6.71 1.70
N PHE A 30 6.19 7.50 2.75
CA PHE A 30 5.74 7.19 4.11
C PHE A 30 4.23 7.35 4.30
N ASP A 31 3.62 8.32 3.61
CA ASP A 31 2.17 8.51 3.63
C ASP A 31 1.46 7.34 2.94
N MET A 32 1.99 6.86 1.81
CA MET A 32 1.45 5.67 1.11
C MET A 32 1.49 4.41 1.98
N ILE A 33 2.58 4.23 2.74
CA ILE A 33 2.72 3.13 3.71
C ILE A 33 1.70 3.31 4.83
N GLY A 34 1.58 4.52 5.38
CA GLY A 34 0.61 4.85 6.44
C GLY A 34 -0.83 4.62 6.00
N ASP A 35 -1.19 5.02 4.79
CA ASP A 35 -2.50 4.82 4.19
C ASP A 35 -2.82 3.35 3.94
N SER A 36 -1.81 2.52 3.66
CA SER A 36 -2.01 1.08 3.54
C SER A 36 -2.49 0.43 4.84
N PHE A 37 -2.16 1.01 6.00
CA PHE A 37 -2.72 0.61 7.31
C PHE A 37 -4.09 1.24 7.62
N ARG A 38 -4.54 2.21 6.81
CA ARG A 38 -5.88 2.83 6.90
C ARG A 38 -6.86 2.27 5.85
N SER A 39 -6.34 1.55 4.85
CA SER A 39 -7.13 0.87 3.82
C SER A 39 -8.13 -0.14 4.39
N LYS A 40 -9.13 -0.50 3.59
CA LYS A 40 -10.11 -1.56 3.90
C LYS A 40 -9.43 -2.89 4.23
N MET A 41 -8.23 -3.12 3.71
CA MET A 41 -7.41 -4.33 3.93
C MET A 41 -6.44 -4.20 5.12
N ARG A 42 -6.57 -3.20 6.00
CA ARG A 42 -5.62 -2.95 7.11
C ARG A 42 -5.29 -4.15 7.99
N TYR A 43 -6.28 -4.99 8.29
CA TYR A 43 -6.07 -6.18 9.12
C TYR A 43 -5.21 -7.21 8.38
N TRP A 44 -5.44 -7.39 7.08
CA TRP A 44 -4.61 -8.26 6.24
C TRP A 44 -3.19 -7.75 6.12
N VAL A 45 -3.02 -6.43 5.95
CA VAL A 45 -1.68 -5.81 5.93
C VAL A 45 -0.97 -6.04 7.27
N ALA A 46 -1.63 -5.78 8.41
CA ALA A 46 -1.04 -6.00 9.73
C ALA A 46 -0.64 -7.46 9.96
N ILE A 47 -1.51 -8.41 9.59
CA ILE A 47 -1.23 -9.85 9.65
C ILE A 47 -0.01 -10.20 8.80
N LEU A 48 0.05 -9.72 7.56
CA LEU A 48 1.16 -9.98 6.64
C LEU A 48 2.49 -9.44 7.18
N TRP A 49 2.48 -8.26 7.80
CA TRP A 49 3.67 -7.69 8.44
C TRP A 49 4.13 -8.54 9.63
N ILE A 50 3.22 -8.98 10.50
CA ILE A 50 3.54 -9.86 11.63
C ILE A 50 4.15 -11.18 11.14
N TYR A 51 3.52 -11.84 10.16
CA TYR A 51 4.03 -13.09 9.60
C TYR A 51 5.36 -12.90 8.84
N SER A 52 5.55 -11.78 8.15
CA SER A 52 6.81 -11.48 7.47
C SER A 52 7.95 -11.30 8.48
N PHE A 53 7.71 -10.61 9.60
CA PHE A 53 8.71 -10.48 10.66
C PHE A 53 8.99 -11.83 11.35
N ALA A 54 7.96 -12.62 11.61
CA ALA A 54 8.12 -13.96 12.19
C ALA A 54 8.90 -14.89 11.24
N ALA A 55 8.59 -14.87 9.95
CA ALA A 55 9.30 -15.65 8.94
C ALA A 55 10.75 -15.20 8.77
N TRP A 56 11.01 -13.89 8.82
CA TRP A 56 12.37 -13.36 8.79
C TRP A 56 13.18 -13.81 10.03
N GLY A 57 12.61 -13.72 11.23
CA GLY A 57 13.23 -14.25 12.44
C GLY A 57 13.47 -15.76 12.37
N GLY A 58 12.51 -16.50 11.82
CA GLY A 58 12.62 -17.93 11.55
C GLY A 58 13.72 -18.27 10.55
N ALA A 59 13.92 -17.45 9.51
CA ALA A 59 14.97 -17.63 8.50
C ALA A 59 16.37 -17.41 9.11
N VAL A 60 16.52 -16.41 9.99
CA VAL A 60 17.77 -16.19 10.72
C VAL A 60 18.05 -17.37 11.66
N TRP A 61 17.04 -17.85 12.37
CA TRP A 61 17.18 -18.99 13.28
C TRP A 61 17.51 -20.30 12.56
N SER A 62 16.84 -20.60 11.44
CA SER A 62 17.13 -21.78 10.63
C SER A 62 18.52 -21.68 9.98
N GLY A 63 18.95 -20.49 9.57
CA GLY A 63 20.33 -20.23 9.15
C GLY A 63 21.34 -20.55 10.26
N PHE A 64 21.08 -20.15 11.51
CA PHE A 64 21.96 -20.47 12.64
C PHE A 64 22.00 -21.98 12.93
N ARG A 65 20.86 -22.67 12.86
CA ARG A 65 20.78 -24.13 13.01
C ARG A 65 21.48 -24.89 11.88
N PHE A 66 21.44 -24.36 10.67
CA PHE A 66 22.15 -24.93 9.51
C PHE A 66 23.66 -25.03 9.77
N PHE A 67 24.28 -24.00 10.34
CA PHE A 67 25.72 -24.01 10.66
C PHE A 67 26.09 -24.89 11.84
N GLN A 68 25.15 -25.24 12.72
CA GLN A 68 25.37 -26.15 13.84
C GLN A 68 25.11 -27.62 13.51
N ALA A 69 24.42 -27.89 12.40
CA ALA A 69 24.06 -29.25 12.03
C ALA A 69 25.32 -30.06 11.68
N THR A 70 25.45 -31.23 12.32
CA THR A 70 26.58 -32.15 12.10
C THR A 70 26.28 -33.20 11.03
N ASP A 71 25.00 -33.42 10.73
CA ASP A 71 24.54 -34.41 9.76
C ASP A 71 24.00 -33.72 8.49
N VAL A 72 24.30 -34.29 7.33
CA VAL A 72 23.92 -33.75 6.01
C VAL A 72 22.40 -33.66 5.88
N LYS A 73 21.66 -34.62 6.46
CA LYS A 73 20.20 -34.60 6.46
C LYS A 73 19.64 -33.41 7.23
N GLU A 74 20.23 -33.08 8.37
CA GLU A 74 19.80 -31.97 9.21
C GLU A 74 20.19 -30.62 8.58
N MET A 75 21.38 -30.54 7.96
CA MET A 75 21.76 -29.40 7.11
C MET A 75 20.75 -29.17 5.98
N ALA A 76 20.38 -30.21 5.24
CA ALA A 76 19.41 -30.08 4.15
C ALA A 76 18.04 -29.58 4.64
N PHE A 77 17.59 -30.04 5.81
CA PHE A 77 16.33 -29.59 6.40
C PHE A 77 16.36 -28.11 6.79
N TRP A 78 17.35 -27.69 7.58
CA TRP A 78 17.44 -26.30 8.03
C TRP A 78 17.75 -25.33 6.89
N GLY A 79 18.57 -25.76 5.92
CA GLY A 79 18.87 -25.00 4.71
C GLY A 79 17.64 -24.82 3.83
N GLY A 80 16.89 -25.92 3.58
CA GLY A 80 15.63 -25.87 2.84
C GLY A 80 14.59 -25.00 3.52
N LEU A 81 14.44 -25.12 4.85
CA LEU A 81 13.54 -24.29 5.64
C LEU A 81 13.91 -22.80 5.56
N CYS A 82 15.20 -22.47 5.64
CA CYS A 82 15.70 -21.11 5.47
C CYS A 82 15.32 -20.53 4.11
N VAL A 83 15.57 -21.27 3.03
CA VAL A 83 15.22 -20.85 1.67
C VAL A 83 13.72 -20.61 1.51
N VAL A 84 12.89 -21.52 2.00
CA VAL A 84 11.42 -21.37 1.95
C VAL A 84 10.95 -20.13 2.71
N LEU A 85 11.50 -19.87 3.90
CA LEU A 85 11.14 -18.69 4.68
C LEU A 85 11.58 -17.38 4.01
N VAL A 86 12.77 -17.36 3.39
CA VAL A 86 13.25 -16.20 2.63
C VAL A 86 12.37 -15.92 1.42
N ILE A 87 12.00 -16.96 0.65
CA ILE A 87 11.09 -16.84 -0.49
C ILE A 87 9.72 -16.33 -0.03
N PHE A 88 9.20 -16.85 1.08
CA PHE A 88 7.94 -16.38 1.64
C PHE A 88 7.99 -14.88 1.98
N VAL A 89 9.05 -14.41 2.63
CA VAL A 89 9.23 -12.98 2.95
C VAL A 89 9.32 -12.14 1.67
N ALA A 90 10.03 -12.60 0.64
CA ALA A 90 10.15 -11.91 -0.63
C ALA A 90 8.79 -11.79 -1.36
N LEU A 91 8.02 -12.88 -1.43
CA LEU A 91 6.69 -12.87 -2.03
C LEU A 91 5.72 -11.98 -1.25
N ALA A 92 5.77 -12.02 0.09
CA ALA A 92 4.97 -11.14 0.93
C ALA A 92 5.28 -9.66 0.67
N LYS A 93 6.56 -9.30 0.50
CA LYS A 93 6.98 -7.94 0.13
C LYS A 93 6.46 -7.51 -1.24
N ILE A 94 6.54 -8.38 -2.25
CA ILE A 94 6.01 -8.08 -3.59
C ILE A 94 4.50 -7.82 -3.51
N TRP A 95 3.76 -8.70 -2.84
CA TRP A 95 2.32 -8.53 -2.67
C TRP A 95 1.97 -7.24 -1.93
N TYR A 96 2.70 -6.90 -0.87
CA TYR A 96 2.50 -5.65 -0.15
C TYR A 96 2.68 -4.43 -1.04
N TRP A 97 3.75 -4.37 -1.85
CA TRP A 97 3.98 -3.28 -2.80
C TRP A 97 2.86 -3.16 -3.85
N MET A 98 2.33 -4.28 -4.33
CA MET A 98 1.18 -4.26 -5.22
C MET A 98 -0.07 -3.67 -4.55
N GLU A 99 -0.33 -4.00 -3.28
CA GLU A 99 -1.48 -3.46 -2.56
C GLU A 99 -1.33 -1.94 -2.29
N VAL A 100 -0.11 -1.47 -1.99
CA VAL A 100 0.20 -0.03 -1.88
C VAL A 100 -0.06 0.69 -3.21
N ASN A 101 0.43 0.14 -4.33
CA ASN A 101 0.21 0.70 -5.66
C ASN A 101 -1.27 0.73 -6.03
N LYS A 102 -2.02 -0.35 -5.72
CA LYS A 102 -3.46 -0.41 -5.93
C LYS A 102 -4.20 0.67 -5.15
N ASN A 103 -3.84 0.92 -3.88
CA ASN A 103 -4.43 2.00 -3.10
C ASN A 103 -4.16 3.37 -3.74
N THR A 104 -2.93 3.58 -4.23
CA THR A 104 -2.53 4.81 -4.94
C THR A 104 -3.38 5.02 -6.20
N VAL A 105 -3.55 3.98 -7.02
CA VAL A 105 -4.37 4.04 -8.23
C VAL A 105 -5.83 4.34 -7.93
N VAL A 106 -6.41 3.70 -6.90
CA VAL A 106 -7.80 3.97 -6.48
C VAL A 106 -7.97 5.42 -6.02
N ARG A 107 -6.98 5.99 -5.34
CA ARG A 107 -6.99 7.40 -4.90
C ARG A 107 -6.99 8.36 -6.10
N GLU A 108 -6.09 8.14 -7.06
CA GLU A 108 -6.02 8.96 -8.27
C GLU A 108 -7.28 8.82 -9.13
N LEU A 109 -7.91 7.63 -9.18
CA LEU A 109 -9.18 7.43 -9.88
C LEU A 109 -10.30 8.27 -9.26
N LYS A 110 -10.43 8.27 -7.92
CA LYS A 110 -11.42 9.12 -7.22
C LYS A 110 -11.20 10.61 -7.49
N ARG A 111 -9.94 11.05 -7.55
CA ARG A 111 -9.60 12.42 -7.92
C ARG A 111 -10.11 12.77 -9.33
N VAL A 112 -9.94 11.86 -10.30
CA VAL A 112 -10.47 12.03 -11.65
C VAL A 112 -11.99 12.01 -11.69
N GLU A 113 -12.64 11.11 -10.95
CA GLU A 113 -14.11 11.05 -10.83
C GLU A 113 -14.68 12.38 -10.32
N LEU A 114 -14.05 12.98 -9.30
CA LEU A 114 -14.45 14.29 -8.77
C LEU A 114 -14.26 15.42 -9.80
N GLN A 115 -13.15 15.42 -10.54
CA GLN A 115 -12.93 16.41 -11.60
C GLN A 115 -13.96 16.30 -12.73
N ILE A 116 -14.34 15.07 -13.11
CA ILE A 116 -15.39 14.83 -14.11
C ILE A 116 -16.76 15.27 -13.60
N ALA A 117 -17.09 14.96 -12.34
CA ALA A 117 -18.35 15.39 -11.72
C ALA A 117 -18.48 16.91 -11.69
N PHE A 118 -17.38 17.62 -11.41
CA PHE A 118 -17.31 19.08 -11.50
C PHE A 118 -17.53 19.57 -12.94
N LEU A 119 -16.81 19.02 -13.93
CA LEU A 119 -16.98 19.40 -15.34
C LEU A 119 -18.43 19.24 -15.78
N ALA A 120 -19.08 18.14 -15.39
CA ALA A 120 -20.50 17.92 -15.67
C ALA A 120 -21.41 18.98 -15.04
N LYS A 121 -21.17 19.38 -13.78
CA LYS A 121 -21.91 20.46 -13.10
C LYS A 121 -21.70 21.81 -13.78
N SER A 122 -20.47 22.16 -14.14
CA SER A 122 -20.14 23.44 -14.80
C SER A 122 -20.84 23.58 -16.16
N VAL A 123 -20.86 22.51 -16.96
CA VAL A 123 -21.56 22.48 -18.25
C VAL A 123 -23.07 22.55 -18.07
N ALA A 124 -23.62 21.91 -17.03
CA ALA A 124 -25.04 21.98 -16.71
C ALA A 124 -25.47 23.38 -16.23
N ALA A 125 -24.61 24.10 -15.50
CA ALA A 125 -24.85 25.47 -15.03
C ALA A 125 -24.77 26.53 -16.14
N GLN A 126 -24.19 26.20 -17.29
CA GLN A 126 -24.07 27.10 -18.45
C GLN A 126 -25.28 27.02 -19.40
N LYS A 127 -26.18 26.04 -19.21
CA LYS A 127 -27.45 25.89 -19.92
C LYS A 127 -28.60 26.58 -19.19
#